data_AF-A0A957T1N7-F1
#
_entry.id   AF-A0A957T1N7-F1
#
_cell.length_a   1.000
_cell.length_b   1.000
_cell.length_c   1.000
_cell.angle_alpha   90.00
_cell.angle_beta   90.00
_cell.angle_gamma   90.00
#
_symmetry.space_group_name_H-M   'P 1'
#
loop_
_entity.id
_entity.type
_entity.pdbx_description
1 polymer ?
#
loop_
_entity_poly.entity_id
_entity_poly.type
_entity_poly.pdbx_seq_one_letter_code
_entity_poly.pdbx_strand_id
1 'polypeptide(L)'
;MGTYILRRVLQGIPTFFGVTIIAFLLMLSAPGDPVELITFNPTRADPAVTELLRRKLGLDQPPLMQYVYWLVGNDWRQIDTDGDGTLDGYGERRGLLRGDLGNSLKHRRPVSELLIEKIPATLLLTFSALIV
;
A
#
# COMPACT_ATOMS: atom_id res chain seq x y z
N MET A 1 17.65 29.62 -11.44
CA MET A 1 16.32 28.98 -11.30
C MET A 1 16.40 27.47 -11.16
N GLY A 2 17.12 26.73 -12.01
CA GLY A 2 17.23 25.26 -11.92
C GLY A 2 17.83 24.73 -10.60
N THR A 3 18.85 25.39 -10.07
CA THR A 3 19.45 25.07 -8.76
C THR A 3 18.48 25.25 -7.58
N TYR A 4 17.58 26.24 -7.65
CA TYR A 4 16.55 26.45 -6.64
C TYR A 4 15.48 25.35 -6.70
N ILE A 5 15.02 25.00 -7.92
CA ILE A 5 14.05 23.90 -8.11
C ILE A 5 14.65 22.57 -7.64
N LEU A 6 15.89 22.26 -8.04
CA LEU A 6 16.57 21.03 -7.63
C LEU A 6 16.71 20.95 -6.11
N ARG A 7 17.12 22.04 -5.45
CA ARG A 7 17.23 22.09 -3.98
C ARG A 7 15.87 21.85 -3.31
N ARG A 8 14.79 22.42 -3.87
CA ARG A 8 13.44 22.26 -3.34
C ARG A 8 12.90 20.84 -3.53
N VAL A 9 13.16 20.21 -4.67
CA VAL A 9 12.82 18.79 -4.93
C VAL A 9 13.60 17.89 -3.98
N LEU A 10 14.92 18.10 -3.83
CA LEU A 10 15.75 17.34 -2.90
C LEU A 10 15.30 17.49 -1.44
N GLN A 11 14.87 18.68 -1.02
CA GLN A 11 14.28 18.92 0.31
C GLN A 11 12.90 18.28 0.47
N GLY A 12 12.16 18.10 -0.62
CA GLY A 12 10.87 17.40 -0.62
C GLY A 12 11.00 15.91 -0.36
N ILE A 13 12.13 15.29 -0.76
CA ILE A 13 12.37 13.85 -0.60
C ILE A 13 12.30 13.42 0.88
N PRO A 14 13.08 14.00 1.82
CA PRO A 14 12.97 13.65 3.24
C PRO A 14 11.56 13.82 3.81
N THR A 15 10.86 14.89 3.43
CA THR A 15 9.49 15.15 3.89
C THR A 15 8.53 14.09 3.38
N PHE A 16 8.62 13.73 2.10
CA PHE A 16 7.81 12.68 1.50
C PHE A 16 8.01 11.34 2.23
N PHE A 17 9.26 10.94 2.45
CA PHE A 17 9.58 9.74 3.21
C PHE A 17 9.05 9.83 4.65
N GLY A 18 9.23 10.96 5.33
CA GLY A 18 8.69 11.18 6.67
C GLY A 18 7.17 10.97 6.75
N VAL A 19 6.42 11.55 5.82
CA VAL A 19 4.96 11.36 5.75
C VAL A 19 4.60 9.91 5.48
N THR A 20 5.29 9.24 4.54
CA THR A 20 5.00 7.82 4.22
C THR A 20 5.31 6.88 5.38
N ILE A 21 6.39 7.14 6.15
CA ILE A 21 6.73 6.37 7.34
C ILE A 21 5.66 6.57 8.40
N ILE A 22 5.23 7.80 8.66
CA ILE A 22 4.17 8.08 9.61
C ILE A 22 2.87 7.36 9.19
N ALA A 23 2.48 7.44 7.92
CA ALA A 23 1.31 6.73 7.41
C ALA A 23 1.41 5.21 7.59
N PHE A 24 2.59 4.64 7.34
CA PHE A 24 2.85 3.22 7.55
C PHE A 24 2.80 2.82 9.03
N LEU A 25 3.38 3.63 9.92
CA LEU A 25 3.31 3.41 11.37
C LEU A 25 1.88 3.49 11.90
N LEU A 26 1.08 4.42 11.38
CA LEU A 26 -0.35 4.49 11.70
C LEU A 26 -1.07 3.23 11.26
N MET A 27 -0.76 2.69 10.08
CA MET A 27 -1.30 1.42 9.59
C MET A 27 -0.87 0.24 10.48
N LEU A 28 0.41 0.18 10.89
CA LEU A 28 0.93 -0.87 11.77
C LEU A 28 0.30 -0.80 13.18
N SER A 29 -0.06 0.40 13.64
CA SER A 29 -0.74 0.62 14.91
C SER A 29 -2.25 0.37 14.87
N ALA A 30 -2.83 0.18 13.68
CA ALA A 30 -4.26 -0.01 13.53
C ALA A 30 -4.69 -1.34 14.19
N PRO A 31 -5.75 -1.33 15.02
CA PRO A 31 -6.23 -2.56 15.65
C PRO A 31 -6.91 -3.46 14.60
N GLY A 32 -6.41 -4.69 14.45
CA GLY A 32 -6.96 -5.73 13.56
C GLY A 32 -5.93 -6.26 12.57
N ASP A 33 -6.02 -7.55 12.21
CA ASP A 33 -5.14 -8.15 11.20
C ASP A 33 -5.65 -7.82 9.78
N PRO A 34 -4.83 -7.23 8.89
CA PRO A 34 -5.21 -7.02 7.48
C PRO A 34 -5.72 -8.30 6.79
N VAL A 35 -5.24 -9.48 7.16
CA VAL A 35 -5.75 -10.76 6.61
C VAL A 35 -7.18 -11.04 7.04
N GLU A 36 -7.53 -10.73 8.29
CA GLU A 36 -8.91 -10.88 8.78
C GLU A 36 -9.87 -9.93 8.05
N LEU A 37 -9.41 -8.70 7.77
CA LEU A 37 -10.19 -7.70 7.04
C LEU A 37 -10.42 -8.08 5.57
N ILE A 38 -9.44 -8.71 4.91
CA ILE A 38 -9.55 -9.15 3.51
C ILE A 38 -10.50 -10.36 3.39
N THR A 39 -10.49 -11.26 4.36
CA THR A 39 -11.23 -12.54 4.29
C THR A 39 -12.72 -12.35 4.59
N PHE A 40 -13.14 -11.19 5.12
CA PHE A 40 -14.54 -10.83 5.45
C PHE A 40 -15.26 -11.87 6.33
N ASN A 41 -14.52 -12.72 7.05
CA ASN A 41 -15.08 -13.87 7.78
C ASN A 41 -14.26 -14.17 9.05
N PRO A 42 -14.61 -13.57 10.20
CA PRO A 42 -13.82 -13.67 11.43
C PRO A 42 -13.83 -15.06 12.10
N THR A 43 -14.56 -16.05 11.57
CA THR A 43 -14.85 -17.31 12.28
C THR A 43 -14.62 -18.59 11.46
N ARG A 44 -14.16 -18.49 10.20
CA ARG A 44 -14.07 -19.65 9.28
C ARG A 44 -12.80 -19.75 8.45
N ALA A 45 -11.88 -18.81 8.55
CA ALA A 45 -10.60 -18.99 7.86
C ALA A 45 -9.81 -20.05 8.62
N ASP A 46 -9.65 -21.22 8.01
CA ASP A 46 -8.75 -22.26 8.49
C ASP A 46 -7.39 -21.61 8.82
N PRO A 47 -6.84 -21.85 10.03
CA PRO A 47 -5.54 -21.29 10.42
C PRO A 47 -4.42 -21.53 9.40
N ALA A 48 -4.51 -22.62 8.63
CA ALA A 48 -3.58 -22.87 7.54
C ALA A 48 -3.73 -21.87 6.38
N VAL A 49 -4.96 -21.50 6.04
CA VAL A 49 -5.27 -20.57 4.94
C VAL A 49 -4.90 -19.14 5.31
N THR A 50 -5.11 -18.72 6.56
CA THR A 50 -4.72 -17.38 7.01
C THR A 50 -3.21 -17.19 6.98
N GLU A 51 -2.45 -18.19 7.40
CA GLU A 51 -0.99 -18.15 7.40
C GLU A 51 -0.42 -18.14 5.97
N LEU A 52 -0.99 -18.94 5.07
CA LEU A 52 -0.66 -18.88 3.65
C LEU A 52 -0.96 -17.49 3.06
N LEU A 53 -2.09 -16.87 3.42
CA LEU A 53 -2.43 -15.54 2.95
C LEU A 53 -1.50 -14.47 3.51
N ARG A 54 -1.08 -14.59 4.79
CA ARG A 54 -0.06 -13.70 5.39
C ARG A 54 1.25 -13.76 4.61
N ARG A 55 1.73 -14.95 4.27
CA ARG A 55 2.95 -15.16 3.48
C ARG A 55 2.84 -14.58 2.08
N LYS A 56 1.74 -14.87 1.37
CA LYS A 56 1.46 -14.27 0.05
C LYS A 56 1.41 -12.74 0.09
N LEU A 57 0.89 -12.19 1.18
CA LEU A 57 0.83 -10.74 1.40
C LEU A 57 2.13 -10.17 1.98
N GLY A 58 3.15 -10.98 2.22
CA GLY A 58 4.44 -10.57 2.78
C GLY A 58 4.33 -9.97 4.19
N LEU A 59 3.26 -10.31 4.92
CA LEU A 59 2.96 -9.82 6.26
C LEU A 59 3.74 -10.57 7.35
N ASP A 60 4.35 -11.70 6.98
CA ASP A 60 5.30 -12.49 7.77
C ASP A 60 6.69 -11.83 7.86
N GLN A 61 7.00 -10.88 6.97
CA GLN A 61 8.31 -10.25 6.88
C GLN A 61 8.50 -9.16 7.95
N PRO A 62 9.74 -8.78 8.30
CA PRO A 62 10.01 -7.69 9.23
C PRO A 62 9.33 -6.37 8.80
N PRO A 63 8.92 -5.49 9.73
CA PRO A 63 8.17 -4.26 9.40
C PRO A 63 8.86 -3.36 8.36
N LEU A 64 10.19 -3.33 8.37
CA LEU A 64 10.98 -2.59 7.37
C LEU A 64 10.74 -3.14 5.96
N MET A 65 10.72 -4.47 5.80
CA MET A 65 10.46 -5.10 4.51
C MET A 65 9.02 -4.88 4.05
N GLN A 66 8.07 -4.94 4.97
CA GLN A 66 6.66 -4.63 4.66
C GLN A 66 6.50 -3.19 4.13
N TYR A 67 7.20 -2.22 4.75
CA TYR A 67 7.22 -0.84 4.27
C TYR A 67 7.81 -0.73 2.85
N VAL A 68 8.92 -1.42 2.58
CA VAL A 68 9.52 -1.44 1.24
C VAL A 68 8.57 -2.07 0.22
N TYR A 69 7.94 -3.19 0.55
CA TYR A 69 6.97 -3.85 -0.33
C TYR A 69 5.76 -2.96 -0.64
N TRP A 70 5.27 -2.25 0.37
CA TRP A 70 4.16 -1.33 0.21
C TRP A 70 4.55 -0.12 -0.65
N LEU A 71 5.73 0.47 -0.40
CA LEU A 71 6.17 1.70 -1.06
C LEU A 71 6.67 1.45 -2.50
N VAL A 72 7.53 0.46 -2.70
CA VAL A 72 8.27 0.22 -3.95
C VAL A 72 7.68 -0.93 -4.77
N GLY A 73 6.93 -1.83 -4.11
CA GLY A 73 6.44 -3.08 -4.67
C GLY A 73 7.22 -4.28 -4.13
N ASN A 74 6.72 -5.48 -4.40
CA ASN A 74 7.40 -6.74 -4.10
C ASN A 74 7.72 -7.55 -5.37
N ASP A 75 7.43 -7.01 -6.55
CA ASP A 75 7.62 -7.63 -7.87
C ASP A 75 9.07 -7.99 -8.23
N TRP A 76 10.02 -7.37 -7.54
CA TRP A 76 11.45 -7.60 -7.71
C TRP A 76 12.02 -8.67 -6.77
N ARG A 77 11.28 -9.13 -5.77
CA ARG A 77 11.75 -10.09 -4.76
C ARG A 77 11.09 -11.44 -4.94
N GLN A 78 11.90 -12.50 -4.89
CA GLN A 78 11.40 -13.85 -4.75
C GLN A 78 10.89 -14.06 -3.32
N ILE A 79 9.71 -14.64 -3.20
CA ILE A 79 9.04 -14.98 -1.95
C ILE A 79 8.71 -16.47 -1.97
N ASP A 80 8.81 -17.08 -0.79
CA ASP A 80 8.33 -18.43 -0.53
C ASP A 80 6.79 -18.37 -0.44
N THR A 81 6.12 -18.81 -1.51
CA THR A 81 4.68 -18.61 -1.71
C THR A 81 3.86 -19.73 -1.07
N ASP A 82 4.41 -20.94 -1.01
CA ASP A 82 3.75 -22.15 -0.53
C ASP A 82 4.25 -22.59 0.86
N GLY A 83 5.36 -22.03 1.33
CA GLY A 83 5.85 -22.19 2.69
C GLY A 83 6.76 -23.38 2.91
N ASP A 84 7.31 -23.96 1.84
CA ASP A 84 8.16 -25.14 1.89
C ASP A 84 9.64 -24.83 2.18
N GLY A 85 9.98 -23.54 2.31
CA GLY A 85 11.34 -23.05 2.56
C GLY A 85 12.15 -22.83 1.28
N THR A 86 11.54 -23.01 0.11
CA THR A 86 12.13 -22.69 -1.19
C THR A 86 11.56 -21.39 -1.74
N LEU A 87 12.37 -20.67 -2.53
CA LEU A 87 11.91 -19.45 -3.20
C LEU A 87 11.35 -19.84 -4.57
N ASP A 88 10.03 -19.87 -4.69
CA ASP A 88 9.32 -20.44 -5.83
C ASP A 88 8.54 -19.40 -6.66
N GLY A 89 8.26 -18.22 -6.09
CA GLY A 89 7.48 -17.16 -6.74
C GLY A 89 8.07 -15.76 -6.62
N TYR A 90 7.73 -14.87 -7.57
CA TYR A 90 7.96 -13.43 -7.40
C TYR A 90 6.71 -12.76 -6.83
N GLY A 91 6.90 -11.64 -6.13
CA GLY A 91 5.77 -10.79 -5.78
C GLY A 91 5.03 -10.25 -7.01
N GLU A 92 3.77 -9.85 -6.85
CA GLU A 92 2.96 -9.33 -7.96
C GLU A 92 2.64 -7.83 -7.82
N ARG A 93 2.93 -7.21 -6.67
CA ARG A 93 2.54 -5.83 -6.36
C ARG A 93 3.60 -4.84 -6.83
N ARG A 94 3.15 -3.79 -7.52
CA ARG A 94 4.02 -2.74 -8.07
C ARG A 94 4.31 -1.62 -7.08
N GLY A 95 3.54 -1.54 -5.99
CA GLY A 95 3.74 -0.58 -4.89
C GLY A 95 3.32 0.86 -5.20
N LEU A 96 3.24 1.65 -4.13
CA LEU A 96 2.72 3.02 -4.12
C LEU A 96 3.44 3.95 -5.10
N LEU A 97 4.77 3.90 -5.13
CA LEU A 97 5.58 4.78 -5.99
C LEU A 97 5.36 4.54 -7.49
N ARG A 98 4.81 3.38 -7.85
CA ARG A 98 4.47 3.02 -9.23
C ARG A 98 2.98 3.22 -9.54
N GLY A 99 2.25 3.89 -8.66
CA GLY A 99 0.81 4.17 -8.81
C GLY A 99 -0.11 3.02 -8.41
N ASP A 100 0.43 1.95 -7.83
CA ASP A 100 -0.35 0.83 -7.31
C ASP A 100 -0.71 1.10 -5.85
N LEU A 101 -1.93 1.61 -5.65
CA LEU A 101 -2.53 1.85 -4.34
C LEU A 101 -3.17 0.60 -3.73
N GLY A 102 -3.08 -0.54 -4.42
CA GLY A 102 -3.78 -1.75 -4.07
C GLY A 102 -5.29 -1.69 -4.32
N ASN A 103 -5.97 -2.72 -3.82
CA ASN A 103 -7.41 -2.90 -3.99
C ASN A 103 -8.18 -2.43 -2.76
N SER A 104 -9.33 -1.81 -3.01
CA SER A 104 -10.29 -1.49 -1.96
C SER A 104 -10.83 -2.77 -1.35
N LEU A 105 -10.71 -2.94 -0.04
CA LEU A 105 -11.32 -4.07 0.66
C LEU A 105 -12.84 -4.08 0.44
N LYS A 106 -13.48 -2.92 0.58
CA LYS A 106 -14.93 -2.78 0.46
C LYS A 106 -15.46 -2.98 -0.96
N HIS A 107 -14.79 -2.37 -1.95
CA HIS A 107 -15.29 -2.34 -3.34
C HIS A 107 -14.61 -3.35 -4.26
N ARG A 108 -13.58 -4.06 -3.78
CA ARG A 108 -12.81 -5.08 -4.52
C ARG A 108 -12.29 -4.62 -5.89
N ARG A 109 -11.99 -3.32 -6.01
CA ARG A 109 -11.45 -2.68 -7.22
C ARG A 109 -10.24 -1.80 -6.86
N PRO A 110 -9.37 -1.47 -7.81
CA PRO A 110 -8.19 -0.65 -7.55
C PRO A 110 -8.56 0.70 -6.91
N VAL A 111 -7.82 1.09 -5.87
CA VAL A 111 -8.06 2.37 -5.19
C VAL A 111 -7.73 3.56 -6.09
N SER A 112 -6.80 3.40 -7.03
CA SER A 112 -6.48 4.42 -8.04
C SER A 112 -7.69 4.80 -8.89
N GLU A 113 -8.46 3.81 -9.36
CA GLU A 113 -9.69 4.03 -10.12
C GLU A 113 -10.74 4.76 -9.28
N LEU A 114 -10.91 4.34 -8.02
CA LEU A 114 -11.82 5.00 -7.08
C LEU A 114 -11.49 6.48 -6.91
N LEU A 115 -10.21 6.82 -6.74
CA LEU A 115 -9.79 8.21 -6.56
C LEU A 115 -10.02 9.02 -7.82
N ILE A 116 -9.65 8.49 -8.99
CA ILE A 116 -9.85 9.16 -10.28
C ILE A 116 -11.32 9.49 -10.53
N GLU A 117 -12.24 8.59 -10.18
CA GLU A 117 -13.69 8.85 -10.26
C GLU A 117 -14.14 10.03 -9.37
N LYS A 118 -13.43 10.33 -8.27
CA LYS A 118 -13.78 11.41 -7.34
C LYS A 118 -13.10 12.74 -7.66
N ILE A 119 -12.01 12.75 -8.42
CA ILE A 119 -11.25 13.96 -8.77
C ILE A 119 -12.16 15.08 -9.33
N PRO A 120 -13.05 14.85 -10.31
CA PRO A 120 -13.87 15.92 -10.89
C PRO A 120 -14.78 16.58 -9.86
N ALA A 121 -15.41 15.80 -8.98
CA ALA A 121 -16.31 16.32 -7.95
C ALA A 121 -15.56 17.19 -6.94
N THR A 122 -14.39 16.73 -6.46
CA THR A 122 -13.55 17.52 -5.55
C THR A 122 -13.10 18.81 -6.21
N LEU A 123 -12.67 18.77 -7.47
CA LEU A 123 -12.28 19.97 -8.21
C LEU A 123 -13.44 20.96 -8.33
N LEU A 124 -14.62 20.51 -8.76
CA LEU A 124 -15.82 21.35 -8.87
C LEU A 124 -16.19 22.01 -7.54
N LEU A 125 -16.10 21.29 -6.43
CA LEU A 125 -16.37 21.84 -5.10
C LEU A 125 -15.32 22.88 -4.71
N THR A 126 -14.02 22.58 -4.92
CA THR A 126 -12.94 23.53 -4.62
C THR A 126 -13.03 24.80 -5.46
N PHE A 127 -13.35 24.70 -6.75
CA PHE A 127 -13.53 25.87 -7.62
C PHE A 127 -14.76 26.68 -7.23
N SER A 128 -15.89 26.01 -6.97
CA SER A 128 -17.11 26.69 -6.50
C SER A 128 -16.85 27.47 -5.20
N ALA A 129 -16.09 26.90 -4.26
CA ALA A 129 -15.74 27.53 -2.99
C ALA A 129 -14.75 28.70 -3.11
N LEU A 130 -14.03 28.82 -4.23
CA LEU A 130 -13.12 29.96 -4.49
C LEU A 130 -13.83 31.13 -5.19
N ILE A 131 -14.96 30.85 -5.84
CA ILE A 131 -15.72 31.83 -6.62
C ILE A 131 -16.75 32.56 -5.77
N VAL A 132 -17.30 31.88 -4.76
CA VAL A 132 -18.29 32.43 -3.81
C VAL A 132 -17.57 32.96 -2.57
#